data_AF-A0A0F3RF44-F1
#
_entry.id   AF-A0A0F3RF44-F1
#
_cell.length_a   1.000
_cell.length_b   1.000
_cell.length_c   1.000
_cell.angle_alpha   90.00
_cell.angle_beta   90.00
_cell.angle_gamma   90.00
#
_symmetry.space_group_name_H-M   'P 1'
#
loop_
_entity.id
_entity.type
_entity.pdbx_description
1 polymer ?
#
loop_
_entity_poly.entity_id
_entity_poly.type
_entity_poly.pdbx_seq_one_letter_code
_entity_poly.pdbx_strand_id
1 'polypeptide(L)'
;MPVSVQAQEMTKNILFIEDFVDCWKRYGKTGSGNKLSQDRTVKLKDRKIGWFIGWLKKNDRTVFFVHFIEDNKNYDSYAGQRSKKAAKEKLKELINKELK
;
A
#
# COMPACT_ATOMS: atom_id res chain seq x y z
N MET A 1 8.44 -8.54 19.60
CA MET A 1 7.23 -7.71 19.41
C MET A 1 6.18 -8.14 20.43
N PRO A 2 5.33 -7.24 20.95
CA PRO A 2 4.39 -7.54 22.03
C PRO A 2 3.11 -8.27 21.54
N VAL A 3 3.25 -9.23 20.62
CA VAL A 3 2.15 -10.10 20.12
C VAL A 3 2.71 -11.48 19.75
N SER A 4 1.88 -12.52 19.74
CA SER A 4 2.31 -13.90 19.46
C SER A 4 2.89 -14.06 18.05
N VAL A 5 3.77 -15.04 17.88
CA VAL A 5 4.31 -15.43 16.55
C VAL A 5 3.18 -15.84 15.62
N GLN A 6 2.23 -16.62 16.13
CA GLN A 6 1.05 -17.05 15.38
C GLN A 6 0.25 -15.86 14.81
N ALA A 7 0.04 -14.80 15.60
CA ALA A 7 -0.68 -13.61 15.12
C ALA A 7 0.05 -12.92 13.96
N GLN A 8 1.38 -12.86 14.02
CA GLN A 8 2.21 -12.27 12.96
C GLN A 8 2.17 -13.11 11.69
N GLU A 9 2.27 -14.44 11.81
CA GLU A 9 2.21 -15.36 10.67
C GLU A 9 0.84 -15.36 9.99
N MET A 10 -0.24 -15.43 10.76
CA MET A 10 -1.59 -15.36 10.22
C MET A 10 -1.83 -14.02 9.51
N THR A 11 -1.38 -12.91 10.09
CA THR A 11 -1.47 -11.58 9.47
C THR A 11 -0.71 -11.53 8.15
N LYS A 12 0.52 -12.07 8.11
CA LYS A 12 1.31 -12.15 6.88
C LYS A 12 0.61 -12.97 5.80
N ASN A 13 0.00 -14.09 6.17
CA ASN A 13 -0.67 -15.00 5.23
C ASN A 13 -1.89 -14.34 4.57
N ILE A 14 -2.73 -13.64 5.35
CA ILE A 14 -3.93 -12.97 4.80
C ILE A 14 -3.61 -11.70 4.00
N LEU A 15 -2.39 -11.15 4.13
CA LEU A 15 -1.94 -9.97 3.40
C LEU A 15 -1.30 -10.29 2.06
N PHE A 16 -1.16 -11.58 1.69
CA PHE A 16 -0.68 -11.97 0.36
C PHE A 16 -1.65 -11.46 -0.73
N ILE A 17 -1.11 -10.86 -1.78
CA ILE A 17 -1.90 -10.33 -2.89
C ILE A 17 -1.70 -11.17 -4.15
N GLU A 18 -0.45 -11.30 -4.60
CA GLU A 18 -0.11 -12.00 -5.84
C GLU A 18 1.38 -12.38 -5.84
N ASP A 19 1.71 -13.43 -6.61
CA ASP A 19 3.05 -13.54 -7.16
C ASP A 19 3.29 -12.38 -8.13
N PHE A 20 4.50 -11.87 -8.11
CA PHE A 20 4.89 -10.62 -8.75
C PHE A 20 6.08 -10.85 -9.69
N VAL A 21 6.47 -9.80 -10.41
CA VAL A 21 7.57 -9.87 -11.38
C VAL A 21 8.87 -10.33 -10.70
N ASP A 22 9.74 -11.00 -11.46
CA ASP A 22 11.06 -11.49 -11.02
C ASP A 22 11.01 -12.35 -9.74
N CYS A 23 9.99 -13.19 -9.62
CA CYS A 23 9.74 -14.12 -8.51
C CYS A 23 9.56 -13.45 -7.14
N TRP A 24 9.30 -12.14 -7.11
CA TRP A 24 8.88 -11.46 -5.89
C TRP A 24 7.45 -11.85 -5.54
N LYS A 25 7.13 -11.95 -4.26
CA LYS A 25 5.77 -12.06 -3.74
C LYS A 25 5.34 -10.73 -3.17
N ARG A 26 4.15 -10.26 -3.51
CA ARG A 26 3.64 -8.96 -3.07
C ARG A 26 2.57 -9.11 -2.00
N TYR A 27 2.81 -8.45 -0.88
CA TYR A 27 1.91 -8.38 0.26
C TYR A 27 1.50 -6.93 0.50
N GLY A 28 0.30 -6.70 1.04
CA GLY A 28 -0.05 -5.36 1.49
C GLY A 28 -1.54 -5.10 1.64
N LYS A 29 -1.85 -3.87 2.04
CA LYS A 29 -3.22 -3.42 2.28
C LYS A 29 -3.43 -2.01 1.75
N THR A 30 -4.63 -1.80 1.20
CA THR A 30 -5.13 -0.47 0.83
C THR A 30 -5.82 0.21 1.99
N GLY A 31 -5.67 1.54 2.07
CA GLY A 31 -6.46 2.44 2.92
C GLY A 31 -7.03 3.57 2.07
N SER A 32 -8.24 4.02 2.38
CA SER A 32 -8.86 5.20 1.75
C SER A 32 -9.57 6.02 2.82
N GLY A 33 -9.51 7.34 2.67
CA GLY A 33 -10.22 8.26 3.53
C GLY A 33 -10.36 9.63 2.89
N ASN A 34 -10.82 10.59 3.69
CA ASN A 34 -10.90 11.99 3.34
C ASN A 34 -10.10 12.78 4.37
N LYS A 35 -9.43 13.85 3.93
CA LYS A 35 -8.96 14.86 4.88
C LYS A 35 -10.13 15.48 5.61
N LEU A 36 -9.84 15.91 6.82
CA LEU A 36 -10.77 16.72 7.59
C LEU A 36 -10.51 18.20 7.30
N SER A 37 -11.53 19.03 7.51
CA SER A 37 -11.39 20.48 7.63
C SER A 37 -10.38 20.83 8.73
N GLN A 38 -9.91 22.07 8.74
CA GLN A 38 -8.87 22.50 9.69
C GLN A 38 -9.29 22.34 11.16
N ASP A 39 -10.57 22.58 11.46
CA ASP A 39 -11.21 22.38 12.76
C ASP A 39 -11.63 20.92 13.03
N ARG A 40 -11.37 20.02 12.07
CA ARG A 40 -11.65 18.58 12.11
C ARG A 40 -13.12 18.17 12.19
N THR A 41 -14.05 19.09 11.95
CA THR A 41 -15.49 18.83 12.07
C THR A 41 -16.11 18.21 10.80
N VAL A 42 -15.51 18.44 9.63
CA VAL A 42 -16.07 18.03 8.33
C VAL A 42 -15.07 17.19 7.54
N LYS A 43 -15.55 16.13 6.88
CA LYS A 43 -14.79 15.38 5.87
C LYS A 43 -14.85 16.10 4.52
N LEU A 44 -13.69 16.54 4.03
CA LEU A 44 -13.55 17.22 2.75
C LEU A 44 -13.66 16.20 1.59
N LYS A 45 -14.80 16.19 0.91
CA LYS A 45 -15.14 15.16 -0.11
C LYS A 45 -14.20 15.17 -1.31
N ASP A 46 -13.69 16.35 -1.66
CA ASP A 46 -12.74 16.62 -2.74
C ASP A 46 -11.27 16.36 -2.36
N ARG A 47 -10.97 16.19 -1.07
CA ARG A 47 -9.62 15.89 -0.54
C ARG A 47 -9.53 14.45 -0.07
N LYS A 48 -9.60 13.50 -1.01
CA LYS A 48 -9.44 12.07 -0.71
C LYS A 48 -7.96 11.75 -0.47
N ILE A 49 -7.70 10.85 0.47
CA ILE A 49 -6.37 10.33 0.79
C ILE A 49 -6.34 8.81 0.60
N GLY A 50 -5.22 8.30 0.10
CA GLY A 50 -5.09 6.90 -0.29
C GLY A 50 -3.76 6.30 0.09
N TRP A 51 -3.79 5.10 0.67
CA TRP A 51 -2.61 4.34 1.06
C TRP A 51 -2.55 3.01 0.32
N PHE A 52 -1.33 2.59 0.01
CA PHE A 52 -0.99 1.19 -0.19
C PHE A 52 0.34 0.91 0.51
N ILE A 53 0.28 0.05 1.53
CA ILE A 53 1.40 -0.27 2.42
C ILE A 53 1.61 -1.78 2.39
N GLY A 54 2.86 -2.23 2.40
CA GLY A 54 3.16 -3.64 2.42
C GLY A 54 4.64 -3.94 2.24
N TRP A 55 4.92 -5.13 1.72
CA TRP A 55 6.28 -5.54 1.41
C TRP A 55 6.32 -6.48 0.21
N LEU A 56 7.49 -6.52 -0.43
CA LEU A 56 7.88 -7.55 -1.38
C LEU A 56 8.77 -8.58 -0.67
N LYS A 57 8.62 -9.86 -1.00
CA LYS A 57 9.50 -10.92 -0.51
C LYS A 57 10.02 -11.81 -1.66
N LYS A 58 11.33 -12.04 -1.70
CA LYS A 58 12.00 -12.98 -2.62
C LYS A 58 13.12 -13.67 -1.83
N ASN A 59 13.02 -14.99 -1.65
CA ASN A 59 13.92 -15.76 -0.78
C ASN A 59 14.02 -15.12 0.62
N ASP A 60 15.23 -14.79 1.07
CA ASP A 60 15.48 -14.12 2.35
C ASP A 60 15.40 -12.59 2.28
N ARG A 61 15.26 -12.02 1.07
CA ARG A 61 15.16 -10.57 0.87
C ARG A 61 13.73 -10.09 1.07
N THR A 62 13.56 -9.06 1.90
CA THR A 62 12.28 -8.37 2.12
C THR A 62 12.46 -6.87 1.88
N VAL A 63 11.53 -6.27 1.14
CA VAL A 63 11.52 -4.82 0.86
C VAL A 63 10.18 -4.25 1.31
N PHE A 64 10.20 -3.41 2.34
CA PHE A 64 9.01 -2.71 2.82
C PHE A 64 8.76 -1.44 2.01
N PHE A 65 7.49 -1.11 1.78
CA PHE A 65 7.12 0.10 1.07
C PHE A 65 5.86 0.75 1.66
N VAL A 66 5.76 2.06 1.44
CA VAL A 66 4.59 2.87 1.73
C VAL A 66 4.35 3.77 0.52
N HIS A 67 3.13 3.73 -0.03
CA HIS A 67 2.71 4.67 -1.05
C HIS A 67 1.49 5.45 -0.57
N PHE A 68 1.61 6.77 -0.61
CA PHE A 68 0.58 7.73 -0.21
C PHE A 68 0.19 8.63 -1.37
N ILE A 69 -1.10 8.93 -1.47
CA ILE A 69 -1.61 9.98 -2.34
C ILE A 69 -2.59 10.86 -1.58
N GLU A 70 -2.63 12.12 -1.96
CA GLU A 70 -3.64 13.09 -1.54
C GLU A 70 -4.17 13.79 -2.79
N ASP A 71 -5.48 13.80 -2.95
CA ASP A 71 -6.11 14.46 -4.07
C ASP A 71 -6.31 15.95 -3.80
N ASN A 72 -6.11 16.75 -4.85
CA ASN A 72 -6.40 18.17 -4.89
C ASN A 72 -7.72 18.49 -5.61
N LYS A 73 -8.43 17.47 -6.06
CA LYS A 73 -9.74 17.55 -6.74
C LYS A 73 -10.51 16.27 -6.54
N ASN A 74 -11.81 16.30 -6.80
CA ASN A 74 -12.64 15.11 -6.68
C ASN A 74 -12.35 14.08 -7.79
N TYR A 75 -12.38 12.80 -7.41
CA TYR A 75 -12.29 11.65 -8.31
C TYR A 75 -13.31 10.61 -7.86
N ASP A 76 -14.00 9.95 -8.79
CA ASP A 76 -15.04 8.97 -8.42
C ASP A 76 -14.46 7.68 -7.82
N SER A 77 -13.20 7.37 -8.12
CA SER A 77 -12.52 6.17 -7.61
C SER A 77 -11.91 6.35 -6.22
N TYR A 78 -11.86 5.25 -5.45
CA TYR A 78 -11.19 5.19 -4.16
C TYR A 78 -9.68 5.46 -4.28
N ALA A 79 -9.19 6.41 -3.49
CA ALA A 79 -7.79 6.81 -3.49
C ALA A 79 -6.83 5.66 -3.15
N GLY A 80 -7.21 4.73 -2.28
CA GLY A 80 -6.41 3.54 -1.98
C GLY A 80 -6.21 2.61 -3.17
N GLN A 81 -7.19 2.47 -4.05
CA GLN A 81 -7.04 1.67 -5.28
C GLN A 81 -6.11 2.35 -6.28
N ARG A 82 -6.22 3.68 -6.42
CA ARG A 82 -5.28 4.47 -7.21
C ARG A 82 -3.86 4.39 -6.65
N SER A 83 -3.71 4.50 -5.34
CA SER A 83 -2.43 4.33 -4.63
C SER A 83 -1.84 2.94 -4.89
N LYS A 84 -2.63 1.85 -4.78
CA LYS A 84 -2.20 0.48 -5.10
C LYS A 84 -1.74 0.32 -6.54
N LYS A 85 -2.46 0.91 -7.50
CA LYS A 85 -2.08 0.86 -8.93
C LYS A 85 -0.78 1.61 -9.19
N ALA A 86 -0.64 2.84 -8.67
CA ALA A 86 0.58 3.63 -8.82
C ALA A 86 1.79 2.96 -8.17
N ALA A 87 1.61 2.41 -6.96
CA ALA A 87 2.66 1.64 -6.29
C ALA A 87 3.08 0.39 -7.07
N LYS A 88 2.14 -0.32 -7.71
CA LYS A 88 2.47 -1.50 -8.54
C LYS A 88 3.47 -1.15 -9.64
N GLU A 89 3.25 -0.04 -10.35
CA GLU A 89 4.16 0.37 -11.43
C GLU A 89 5.52 0.86 -10.89
N LYS A 90 5.53 1.68 -9.83
CA LYS A 90 6.78 2.11 -9.17
C LYS A 90 7.62 0.94 -8.64
N LEU A 91 6.97 -0.09 -8.09
CA LEU A 91 7.66 -1.27 -7.59
C LEU A 91 8.27 -2.12 -8.72
N LYS A 92 7.60 -2.25 -9.86
CA LYS A 92 8.22 -2.91 -11.04
C LYS A 92 9.46 -2.16 -11.50
N GLU A 93 9.39 -0.83 -11.57
CA GLU A 93 10.52 0.01 -11.94
C GLU A 93 11.69 -0.15 -10.96
N LEU A 94 11.40 -0.13 -9.66
CA LEU A 94 12.40 -0.34 -8.60
C LEU A 94 13.05 -1.73 -8.70
N ILE A 95 12.27 -2.78 -8.92
CA ILE A 95 12.82 -4.15 -9.08
C ILE A 95 13.79 -4.18 -10.26
N ASN A 96 13.38 -3.65 -11.41
CA ASN A 96 14.19 -3.65 -12.62
C ASN A 96 15.51 -2.89 -12.48
N LYS A 97 15.49 -1.78 -11.72
CA LYS A 97 16.65 -0.88 -11.57
C LYS A 97 17.60 -1.30 -10.44
N GLU A 98 17.07 -1.78 -9.32
CA GLU A 98 17.82 -1.84 -8.06
C GLU A 98 17.73 -3.20 -7.33
N LEU A 99 16.76 -4.07 -7.70
CA LEU A 99 16.45 -5.28 -6.90
C LEU A 99 16.45 -6.59 -7.70
N LYS A 100 17.11 -6.64 -8.86
CA LYS A 100 17.28 -7.90 -9.63
C LYS A 100 17.82 -9.04 -8.75
#